data_AF-A0A1W9SS97-F1
#
_entry.id   AF-A0A1W9SS97-F1
#
_cell.length_a   1.000
_cell.length_b   1.000
_cell.length_c   1.000
_cell.angle_alpha   90.00
_cell.angle_beta   90.00
_cell.angle_gamma   90.00
#
_symmetry.space_group_name_H-M   'P 1'
#
loop_
_entity.id
_entity.type
_entity.pdbx_description
1 polymer ?
#
loop_
_entity_poly.entity_id
_entity_poly.type
_entity_poly.pdbx_seq_one_letter_code
_entity_poly.pdbx_strand_id
1 'polypeptide(L)'
;MQKEFKNLFKLSIAFLVVLVFFSLTRLYFYLNNLAVFSALPDFNLSDAFVYGFIYDVKFVLAVNSVIILMFFLPIRLRNTIFWQFIVKLSFTLLNGALIL
;
A
#
# COMPACT_ATOMS: atom_id res chain seq x y z
N MET A 1 0.46 -25.12 7.12
CA MET A 1 -0.77 -24.32 6.94
C MET A 1 -1.02 -23.29 8.05
N GLN A 2 -1.11 -23.65 9.34
CA GLN A 2 -1.48 -22.69 10.42
C GLN A 2 -0.53 -21.48 10.54
N LYS A 3 0.79 -21.68 10.30
CA LYS A 3 1.80 -20.60 10.29
C LYS A 3 1.68 -19.68 9.07
N GLU A 4 1.31 -20.23 7.91
CA GLU A 4 1.11 -19.45 6.68
C GLU A 4 -0.15 -18.59 6.78
N PHE A 5 -1.24 -19.13 7.35
CA PHE A 5 -2.45 -18.35 7.67
C PHE A 5 -2.19 -17.18 8.62
N LYS A 6 -1.41 -17.40 9.68
CA LYS A 6 -1.01 -16.32 10.60
C LYS A 6 -0.18 -15.23 9.90
N ASN A 7 0.69 -15.61 8.96
CA ASN A 7 1.49 -14.66 8.20
C ASN A 7 0.64 -13.87 7.20
N LEU A 8 -0.28 -14.53 6.49
CA LEU A 8 -1.23 -13.87 5.60
C LEU A 8 -2.10 -12.87 6.35
N PHE A 9 -2.63 -13.24 7.52
CA PHE A 9 -3.44 -12.35 8.35
C PHE A 9 -2.67 -11.10 8.79
N LYS A 10 -1.40 -11.27 9.23
CA LYS A 10 -0.53 -10.13 9.56
C LYS A 10 -0.29 -9.22 8.36
N LEU A 11 -0.10 -9.80 7.17
CA LEU A 11 0.11 -9.05 5.93
C LEU A 11 -1.16 -8.26 5.55
N SER A 12 -2.34 -8.86 5.68
CA SER A 12 -3.63 -8.19 5.43
C SER A 12 -3.88 -7.03 6.41
N ILE A 13 -3.50 -7.18 7.68
CA ILE A 13 -3.58 -6.08 8.65
C ILE A 13 -2.63 -4.95 8.26
N ALA A 14 -1.37 -5.27 7.92
CA ALA A 14 -0.41 -4.27 7.50
C ALA A 14 -0.90 -3.51 6.26
N PHE A 15 -1.51 -4.21 5.30
CA PHE A 15 -2.13 -3.62 4.12
C PHE A 15 -3.24 -2.63 4.46
N LEU A 16 -4.14 -3.00 5.39
CA LEU A 16 -5.19 -2.10 5.87
C LEU A 16 -4.63 -0.87 6.56
N VAL A 17 -3.60 -1.02 7.40
CA VAL A 17 -2.95 0.11 8.08
C VAL A 17 -2.35 1.09 7.07
N VAL A 18 -1.62 0.59 6.07
CA VAL A 18 -1.04 1.44 5.01
C VAL A 18 -2.15 2.18 4.27
N LEU A 19 -3.24 1.52 3.87
CA LEU A 19 -4.37 2.18 3.20
C LEU A 19 -5.00 3.28 4.03
N VAL A 20 -5.17 3.07 5.33
CA VAL A 20 -5.71 4.09 6.24
C VAL A 20 -4.78 5.30 6.29
N PHE A 21 -3.47 5.09 6.43
CA PHE A 21 -2.48 6.18 6.42
C PHE A 21 -2.54 6.98 5.10
N PHE A 22 -2.57 6.32 3.95
CA PHE A 22 -2.70 6.97 2.65
C PHE A 22 -3.96 7.82 2.53
N SER A 23 -5.08 7.25 2.94
CA SER A 23 -6.39 7.89 2.89
C SER A 23 -6.43 9.15 3.76
N LEU A 24 -5.86 9.06 4.98
CA LEU A 24 -5.79 10.20 5.91
C LEU A 24 -4.84 11.29 5.40
N THR A 25 -3.65 10.93 4.89
CA THR A 25 -2.69 11.89 4.33
C THR A 25 -3.30 12.64 3.15
N ARG A 26 -4.05 11.96 2.27
CA ARG A 26 -4.73 12.62 1.15
C ARG A 26 -5.85 13.54 1.65
N LEU A 27 -6.68 13.08 2.58
CA LEU A 27 -7.74 13.92 3.15
C LEU A 27 -7.13 15.20 3.74
N TYR A 28 -6.05 15.07 4.50
CA TYR A 28 -5.30 16.19 5.04
C TYR A 28 -4.75 17.12 3.94
N PHE A 29 -4.19 16.56 2.85
CA PHE A 29 -3.72 17.34 1.71
C PHE A 29 -4.84 18.16 1.05
N TYR A 30 -6.00 17.56 0.81
CA TYR A 30 -7.14 18.27 0.22
C TYR A 30 -7.69 19.36 1.14
N LEU A 31 -7.78 19.08 2.44
CA LEU A 31 -8.26 20.07 3.42
C LEU A 31 -7.29 21.26 3.53
N ASN A 32 -5.98 21.03 3.54
CA ASN A 32 -5.00 22.12 3.58
C ASN A 32 -4.96 22.97 2.31
N ASN A 33 -5.25 22.36 1.16
CA ASN A 33 -5.22 23.04 -0.14
C ASN A 33 -6.63 23.38 -0.64
N LEU A 34 -7.62 23.42 0.26
CA LEU A 34 -9.02 23.59 -0.11
C LEU A 34 -9.27 24.89 -0.90
N ALA A 35 -8.54 25.97 -0.58
CA ALA A 35 -8.63 27.24 -1.30
C ALA A 35 -8.20 27.14 -2.78
N VAL A 36 -7.25 26.26 -3.09
CA VAL A 36 -6.80 26.00 -4.48
C VAL A 36 -7.84 25.16 -5.22
N PHE A 37 -8.38 24.14 -4.56
CA PHE A 37 -9.33 23.24 -5.16
C PHE A 37 -10.74 23.84 -5.32
N SER A 38 -11.17 24.71 -4.39
CA SER A 38 -12.46 25.40 -4.47
C SER A 38 -12.53 26.45 -5.58
N ALA A 39 -11.38 26.84 -6.15
CA ALA A 39 -11.32 27.75 -7.29
C ALA A 39 -11.59 27.03 -8.63
N LEU A 40 -11.59 25.69 -8.65
CA LEU A 40 -11.92 24.90 -9.83
C LEU A 40 -13.45 24.71 -9.94
N PRO A 41 -14.07 25.08 -11.06
CA PRO A 41 -15.53 25.10 -11.20
C PRO A 41 -16.20 23.72 -11.09
N ASP A 42 -15.46 22.64 -11.37
CA ASP A 42 -15.98 21.27 -11.38
C ASP A 42 -15.38 20.39 -10.25
N PHE A 43 -14.71 20.99 -9.25
CA PHE A 43 -14.07 20.21 -8.20
C PHE A 43 -15.09 19.70 -7.17
N ASN A 44 -15.28 18.39 -7.13
CA ASN A 44 -15.98 17.70 -6.06
C ASN A 44 -14.97 16.92 -5.19
N LEU A 45 -14.86 17.33 -3.92
CA LEU A 45 -13.95 16.70 -2.96
C LEU A 45 -14.23 15.20 -2.80
N SER A 46 -15.50 14.80 -2.83
CA SER A 46 -15.88 13.39 -2.67
C SER A 46 -15.41 12.54 -3.84
N ASP A 47 -15.61 13.01 -5.08
CA ASP A 47 -15.13 12.33 -6.28
C ASP A 47 -13.60 12.26 -6.31
N ALA A 48 -12.92 13.38 -6.02
CA ALA A 48 -11.46 13.46 -5.95
C ALA A 48 -10.88 12.53 -4.87
N PHE A 49 -11.61 12.35 -3.75
CA PHE A 49 -11.24 11.41 -2.71
C PHE A 49 -11.45 9.95 -3.14
N VAL A 50 -12.58 9.62 -3.78
CA VAL A 50 -12.86 8.26 -4.29
C VAL A 50 -11.87 7.86 -5.37
N TYR A 51 -11.62 8.70 -6.36
CA TYR A 51 -10.62 8.43 -7.41
C TYR A 51 -9.22 8.27 -6.84
N GLY A 52 -8.86 9.13 -5.88
CA GLY A 52 -7.63 8.98 -5.14
C GLY A 52 -7.57 7.64 -4.40
N PHE A 53 -8.61 7.28 -3.66
CA PHE A 53 -8.66 6.04 -2.88
C PHE A 53 -8.52 4.81 -3.78
N ILE A 54 -9.17 4.81 -4.95
CA ILE A 54 -8.99 3.77 -5.96
C ILE A 54 -7.53 3.70 -6.42
N TYR A 55 -6.87 4.84 -6.60
CA TYR A 55 -5.46 4.89 -6.95
C TYR A 55 -4.58 4.30 -5.84
N ASP A 56 -4.83 4.63 -4.57
CA ASP A 56 -4.09 4.05 -3.44
C ASP A 56 -4.27 2.55 -3.36
N VAL A 57 -5.50 2.06 -3.49
CA VAL A 57 -5.77 0.61 -3.50
C VAL A 57 -5.01 -0.06 -4.65
N LYS A 58 -5.04 0.51 -5.87
CA LYS A 58 -4.28 -0.02 -7.00
C LYS A 58 -2.77 0.02 -6.75
N PHE A 59 -2.27 1.09 -6.17
CA PHE A 59 -0.85 1.27 -5.90
C PHE A 59 -0.37 0.30 -4.83
N VAL A 60 -1.05 0.22 -3.70
CA VAL A 60 -0.72 -0.68 -2.59
C VAL A 60 -0.88 -2.14 -3.06
N LEU A 61 -1.88 -2.48 -3.88
CA LEU A 61 -1.99 -3.80 -4.50
C LEU A 61 -0.84 -4.08 -5.48
N ALA A 62 -0.45 -3.13 -6.32
CA ALA A 62 0.66 -3.30 -7.26
C ALA A 62 1.98 -3.55 -6.51
N VAL A 63 2.26 -2.75 -5.47
CA VAL A 63 3.42 -2.93 -4.58
C VAL A 63 3.40 -4.29 -3.88
N ASN A 64 2.26 -4.69 -3.33
CA ASN A 64 2.14 -5.96 -2.61
C ASN A 64 2.02 -7.17 -3.54
N SER A 65 1.66 -6.99 -4.82
CA SER A 65 1.59 -8.06 -5.81
C SER A 65 2.97 -8.66 -6.10
N VAL A 66 4.03 -7.84 -6.08
CA VAL A 66 5.42 -8.29 -6.17
C VAL A 66 5.73 -9.26 -5.03
N ILE A 67 5.25 -8.96 -3.82
CA ILE A 67 5.48 -9.74 -2.62
C ILE A 67 4.69 -11.04 -2.68
N ILE A 68 3.44 -10.97 -3.16
CA ILE A 68 2.60 -12.14 -3.41
C ILE A 68 3.24 -13.06 -4.46
N LEU A 69 3.74 -12.53 -5.58
CA LEU A 69 4.48 -13.29 -6.60
C LEU A 69 5.72 -13.96 -6.00
N MET A 70 6.43 -13.27 -5.11
CA MET A 70 7.59 -13.81 -4.41
C MET A 70 7.25 -14.96 -3.45
N PHE A 71 6.00 -15.08 -2.97
CA PHE A 71 5.52 -16.21 -2.16
C PHE A 71 5.25 -17.48 -2.97
N PHE A 72 4.97 -17.36 -4.27
CA PHE A 72 4.73 -18.50 -5.18
C PHE A 72 6.01 -19.10 -5.77
N LEU A 73 7.18 -18.51 -5.50
CA LEU A 73 8.46 -19.09 -5.91
C LEU A 73 8.76 -20.41 -5.18
N PRO A 74 9.51 -21.35 -5.81
CA PRO A 74 9.77 -22.67 -5.26
C PRO A 74 10.30 -22.62 -3.82
N ILE A 75 9.79 -23.51 -2.96
CA ILE A 75 10.09 -23.56 -1.52
C ILE A 75 11.61 -23.58 -1.22
N ARG A 76 12.42 -24.16 -2.12
CA ARG A 76 13.89 -24.18 -2.02
C ARG A 76 14.52 -22.78 -2.05
N LEU A 77 14.00 -21.87 -2.88
CA LEU A 77 14.45 -20.48 -2.95
C LEU A 77 13.91 -19.67 -1.76
N ARG A 78 12.65 -19.94 -1.36
CA ARG A 78 11.94 -19.23 -0.28
C ARG A 78 12.64 -19.27 1.08
N ASN A 79 13.39 -20.34 1.36
CA ASN A 79 14.07 -20.54 2.64
C ASN A 79 15.53 -20.06 2.69
N THR A 80 16.06 -19.53 1.58
CA THR A 80 17.41 -18.93 1.62
C THR A 80 17.37 -17.59 2.34
N ILE A 81 18.35 -17.35 3.22
CA ILE A 81 18.48 -16.10 4.00
C ILE A 81 18.50 -14.89 3.05
N PHE A 82 19.19 -15.03 1.92
CA PHE A 82 19.27 -14.03 0.86
C PHE A 82 17.89 -13.67 0.30
N TRP A 83 17.05 -14.66 0.03
CA TRP A 83 15.70 -14.41 -0.50
C TRP A 83 14.78 -13.73 0.53
N GLN A 84 14.83 -14.15 1.79
CA GLN A 84 14.07 -13.49 2.86
C GLN A 84 14.52 -12.05 3.09
N PHE A 85 15.82 -11.76 2.91
CA PHE A 85 16.36 -10.41 2.97
C PHE A 85 15.84 -9.54 1.83
N ILE A 86 15.88 -10.02 0.58
CA ILE A 86 15.35 -9.29 -0.59
C ILE A 86 13.86 -8.98 -0.41
N VAL A 87 13.03 -9.96 -0.04
CA VAL A 87 11.58 -9.74 0.16
C VAL A 87 11.33 -8.68 1.24
N LYS A 88 12.05 -8.73 2.36
CA LYS A 88 11.93 -7.73 3.43
C LYS A 88 12.41 -6.36 2.98
N LEU A 89 13.54 -6.29 2.27
CA LEU A 89 14.09 -5.03 1.76
C LEU A 89 13.13 -4.40 0.75
N SER A 90 12.59 -5.17 -0.19
CA SER A 90 11.58 -4.73 -1.15
C SER A 90 10.31 -4.25 -0.44
N PHE A 91 9.83 -4.99 0.58
CA PHE A 91 8.69 -4.56 1.40
C PHE A 91 8.96 -3.23 2.09
N THR A 92 10.13 -3.07 2.73
CA THR A 92 10.49 -1.87 3.47
C THR A 92 10.73 -0.68 2.55
N LEU A 93 11.41 -0.87 1.42
CA LEU A 93 11.65 0.21 0.46
C LEU A 93 10.35 0.68 -0.19
N LEU A 94 9.49 -0.24 -0.64
CA LEU A 94 8.24 0.13 -1.30
C LEU A 94 7.24 0.76 -0.32
N ASN A 95 7.07 0.22 0.89
CA ASN A 95 6.18 0.83 1.88
C ASN A 95 6.80 2.07 2.56
N GLY A 96 8.13 2.14 2.68
CA GLY A 96 8.82 3.30 3.25
C GLY A 96 8.84 4.50 2.30
N ALA A 97 9.09 4.28 1.01
CA ALA A 97 8.99 5.31 -0.03
C ALA A 97 7.55 5.80 -0.24
N LEU A 98 6.57 5.09 0.30
CA LEU A 98 5.17 5.47 0.29
C LEU A 98 4.78 6.40 1.45
N ILE A 99 5.51 6.36 2.56
CA ILE A 99 5.23 7.19 3.74
C ILE A 99 5.88 8.59 3.61
N LEU A 100 6.91 8.72 2.76
CA LEU A 100 7.62 9.96 2.43
C LEU A 100 6.99 10.66 1.22
#